data_AF-A0A2S7X2U1-F1
#
_entry.id   AF-A0A2S7X2U1-F1
#
_cell.length_a   1.000
_cell.length_b   1.000
_cell.length_c   1.000
_cell.angle_alpha   90.00
_cell.angle_beta   90.00
_cell.angle_gamma   90.00
#
_symmetry.space_group_name_H-M   'P 1'
#
loop_
_entity.id
_entity.type
_entity.pdbx_description
1 polymer ?
#
loop_
_entity_poly.entity_id
_entity_poly.type
_entity_poly.pdbx_seq_one_letter_code
_entity_poly.pdbx_strand_id
1 'polypeptide(L)'
;MENSLILVALNDEQINKAKLINGQRKKITHALLCGSYGQIFGTEKHCLKYYKAWKDIFRNLFKEMKSVQAYEVDQYESTFNLVNILISASDGHKETSENSRQEMVKIKKVEKKGLWSRIFG
;
A
#
# COMPACT_ATOMS: atom_id res chain seq x y z
N MET A 1 6.43 2.84 10.17
CA MET A 1 5.34 3.68 9.65
C MET A 1 4.18 2.78 9.28
N GLU A 2 2.96 3.16 9.62
CA GLU A 2 1.80 2.43 9.10
C GLU A 2 1.72 2.60 7.57
N ASN A 3 1.29 1.55 6.86
CA ASN A 3 1.13 1.60 5.41
C ASN A 3 -0.07 2.48 5.07
N SER A 4 0.20 3.75 4.80
CA SER A 4 -0.80 4.73 4.39
C SER A 4 -0.53 5.22 2.98
N LEU A 5 -1.58 5.42 2.20
CA LEU A 5 -1.52 6.09 0.91
C LEU A 5 -1.81 7.57 1.13
N ILE A 6 -0.79 8.42 0.99
CA ILE A 6 -0.88 9.85 1.31
C ILE A 6 -0.57 10.66 0.06
N LEU A 7 -1.56 11.41 -0.42
CA LEU A 7 -1.34 12.49 -1.37
C LEU A 7 -0.98 13.76 -0.60
N VAL A 8 0.16 14.36 -0.89
CA VAL A 8 0.64 15.56 -0.17
C VAL A 8 1.06 16.67 -1.14
N ALA A 9 0.62 17.89 -0.84
CA ALA A 9 1.18 19.11 -1.42
C ALA A 9 2.53 19.42 -0.75
N LEU A 10 3.56 19.67 -1.55
CA LEU A 10 4.90 19.96 -1.05
C LEU A 10 5.07 21.46 -0.83
N ASN A 11 5.78 21.83 0.23
CA ASN A 11 6.24 23.21 0.42
C ASN A 11 7.47 23.52 -0.46
N ASP A 12 7.89 24.78 -0.53
CA ASP A 12 8.99 25.21 -1.40
C ASP A 12 10.32 24.50 -1.11
N GLU A 13 10.63 24.26 0.18
CA GLU A 13 11.85 23.54 0.56
C GLU A 13 11.81 22.09 0.06
N GLN A 14 10.69 21.40 0.27
CA GLN A 14 10.47 20.04 -0.19
C GLN A 14 10.49 19.94 -1.72
N ILE A 15 9.91 20.92 -2.42
CA ILE A 15 9.95 20.99 -3.88
C ILE A 15 11.39 21.10 -4.38
N ASN A 16 12.20 21.95 -3.74
CA ASN A 16 13.60 22.12 -4.11
C ASN A 16 14.41 20.85 -3.89
N LYS A 17 14.25 20.18 -2.74
CA LYS A 17 14.87 18.88 -2.45
C LYS A 17 14.44 17.80 -3.44
N ALA A 18 13.14 17.72 -3.74
CA ALA A 18 12.62 16.75 -4.70
C ALA A 18 13.16 16.98 -6.12
N LYS A 19 13.26 18.24 -6.57
CA LYS A 19 13.81 18.57 -7.89
C LYS A 19 15.31 18.26 -8.00
N LEU A 20 16.07 18.53 -6.94
CA LEU A 20 17.50 18.24 -6.90
C LEU A 20 17.78 16.75 -7.15
N ILE A 21 16.98 15.87 -6.54
CA ILE A 21 17.15 14.40 -6.66
C ILE A 21 16.51 13.85 -7.93
N ASN A 22 15.26 14.22 -8.25
CA ASN A 22 14.52 13.58 -9.34
C ASN A 22 14.77 14.23 -10.71
N GLY A 23 15.43 15.38 -10.75
CA GLY A 23 15.75 16.13 -11.96
C GLY A 23 15.19 17.55 -11.95
N GLN A 24 16.07 18.53 -12.07
CA GLN A 24 15.77 19.96 -11.90
C GLN A 24 14.71 20.50 -12.88
N ARG A 25 14.58 19.89 -14.06
CA ARG A 25 13.61 20.29 -15.09
C ARG A 25 12.19 19.77 -14.82
N LYS A 26 12.01 18.83 -13.89
CA LYS A 26 10.70 18.25 -13.59
C LYS A 26 9.82 19.26 -12.85
N LYS A 27 8.55 19.33 -13.26
CA LYS A 27 7.51 20.07 -12.52
C LYS A 27 7.05 19.19 -11.36
N ILE A 28 7.56 19.49 -10.17
CA ILE A 28 7.21 18.81 -8.91
C ILE A 28 6.49 19.83 -8.02
N THR A 29 5.29 19.47 -7.57
CA THR A 29 4.49 20.23 -6.60
C THR A 29 3.87 19.32 -5.54
N HIS A 30 3.76 18.03 -5.81
CA HIS A 30 3.13 17.05 -4.93
C HIS A 30 3.99 15.79 -4.83
N ALA A 31 3.74 15.03 -3.77
CA ALA A 31 4.20 13.66 -3.65
C ALA A 31 3.00 12.72 -3.39
N LEU A 32 3.14 11.48 -3.81
CA LEU A 32 2.28 10.38 -3.39
C LEU A 32 3.14 9.39 -2.62
N LEU A 33 2.88 9.28 -1.32
CA LEU A 33 3.58 8.38 -0.41
C LEU A 33 2.77 7.09 -0.28
N CYS A 34 3.41 5.96 -0.46
CA CYS A 34 2.81 4.63 -0.43
C CYS A 34 3.33 3.81 0.76
N GLY A 35 3.43 4.42 1.94
CA GLY A 35 3.96 3.76 3.14
C GLY A 35 5.37 3.21 2.92
N SER A 36 5.61 1.96 3.34
CA SER A 36 6.91 1.32 3.15
C SER A 36 7.21 0.89 1.71
N TYR A 37 6.24 0.99 0.78
CA TYR A 37 6.44 0.57 -0.61
C TYR A 37 7.19 1.61 -1.44
N GLY A 38 7.22 2.87 -0.99
CA GLY A 38 7.94 3.95 -1.64
C GLY A 38 7.06 5.16 -1.95
N GLN A 39 7.52 6.00 -2.89
CA GLN A 39 6.87 7.25 -3.23
C GLN A 39 7.11 7.70 -4.68
N ILE A 40 6.25 8.58 -5.18
CA ILE A 40 6.45 9.29 -6.45
C ILE A 40 6.30 10.79 -6.27
N PHE A 41 7.15 11.55 -6.98
CA PHE A 41 7.09 13.01 -7.02
C PHE A 41 6.64 13.50 -8.40
N GLY A 42 5.75 14.50 -8.43
CA GLY A 42 5.22 15.03 -9.68
C GLY A 42 4.34 16.26 -9.50
N THR A 43 3.59 16.58 -10.54
CA THR A 43 2.52 17.59 -10.45
C THR A 43 1.34 17.02 -9.66
N GLU A 44 0.50 17.90 -9.13
CA GLU A 44 -0.76 17.52 -8.50
C GLU A 44 -1.57 16.55 -9.38
N LYS A 45 -1.77 16.89 -10.66
CA LYS A 45 -2.50 16.05 -11.62
C LYS A 45 -1.90 14.66 -11.75
N HIS A 46 -0.57 14.55 -11.75
CA HIS A 46 0.13 13.28 -11.87
C HIS A 46 -0.07 12.42 -10.62
N CYS A 47 0.21 12.97 -9.43
CA CYS A 47 0.06 12.28 -8.16
C CYS A 47 -1.41 11.90 -7.90
N LEU A 48 -2.35 12.81 -8.18
CA LEU A 48 -3.79 12.58 -8.02
C LEU A 48 -4.30 11.44 -8.91
N LYS A 49 -3.79 11.31 -10.14
CA LYS A 49 -4.13 10.21 -11.04
C LYS A 49 -3.81 8.86 -10.38
N TYR A 50 -2.58 8.71 -9.88
CA TYR A 50 -2.16 7.47 -9.23
C TYR A 50 -2.85 7.25 -7.89
N TYR A 51 -3.02 8.29 -7.07
CA TYR A 51 -3.77 8.20 -5.82
C TYR A 51 -5.17 7.63 -6.04
N LYS A 52 -5.92 8.19 -7.00
CA LYS A 52 -7.28 7.72 -7.32
C LYS A 52 -7.31 6.27 -7.79
N ALA A 53 -6.35 5.84 -8.61
CA ALA A 53 -6.30 4.46 -9.09
C ALA A 53 -5.88 3.48 -7.97
N TRP A 54 -4.83 3.82 -7.23
CA TRP A 54 -4.20 2.94 -6.26
C TRP A 54 -4.99 2.79 -4.97
N LYS A 55 -5.78 3.81 -4.57
CA LYS A 55 -6.68 3.70 -3.43
C LYS A 55 -7.68 2.55 -3.62
N ASP A 56 -8.13 2.32 -4.86
CA ASP A 56 -9.15 1.33 -5.18
C ASP A 56 -8.51 -0.04 -5.47
N ILE A 57 -7.45 -0.07 -6.28
CA ILE A 57 -6.76 -1.30 -6.69
C ILE A 57 -6.02 -1.97 -5.53
N PHE A 58 -5.32 -1.18 -4.70
CA PHE A 58 -4.44 -1.66 -3.63
C PHE A 58 -5.02 -1.37 -2.24
N ARG A 59 -6.35 -1.29 -2.12
CA ARG A 59 -7.03 -0.95 -0.87
C ARG A 59 -6.64 -1.85 0.31
N ASN A 60 -6.26 -3.09 0.02
CA ASN A 60 -5.83 -4.09 1.00
C ASN A 60 -4.44 -3.83 1.57
N LEU A 61 -3.61 -3.04 0.88
CA LEU A 61 -2.25 -2.71 1.31
C LEU A 61 -2.20 -1.53 2.27
N PHE A 62 -3.21 -0.64 2.23
CA PHE A 62 -3.19 0.61 2.94
C PHE A 62 -4.23 0.63 4.07
N LYS A 63 -3.78 0.91 5.29
CA LYS A 63 -4.66 1.11 6.45
C LYS A 63 -5.42 2.43 6.35
N GLU A 64 -4.72 3.47 5.89
CA GLU A 64 -5.30 4.80 5.70
C GLU A 64 -5.04 5.31 4.29
N MET A 65 -5.98 6.10 3.79
CA MET A 65 -5.89 6.79 2.51
C MET A 65 -6.33 8.23 2.73
N LYS A 66 -5.42 9.20 2.57
CA LYS A 66 -5.70 10.61 2.85
C LYS A 66 -4.98 11.57 1.90
N SER A 67 -5.54 12.76 1.78
CA SER A 67 -4.95 13.89 1.08
C SER A 67 -4.69 15.00 2.08
N VAL A 68 -3.48 15.54 2.12
CA VAL A 68 -3.04 16.54 3.10
C VAL A 68 -2.28 17.68 2.42
N GLN A 69 -2.30 18.87 3.03
CA GLN A 69 -1.56 20.03 2.50
C GLN A 69 -0.11 20.11 2.99
N ALA A 70 0.22 19.41 4.08
CA ALA A 70 1.57 19.34 4.62
C ALA A 70 1.78 17.97 5.25
N TYR A 71 2.95 17.39 4.99
CA TYR A 71 3.40 16.15 5.58
C TYR A 71 4.93 16.14 5.56
N GLU A 72 5.56 15.54 6.56
CA GLU A 72 7.00 15.39 6.60
C GLU A 72 7.44 14.32 5.59
N VAL A 73 8.43 14.66 4.77
CA VAL A 73 8.96 13.77 3.72
C VAL A 73 10.43 13.53 4.01
N ASP A 74 10.74 12.29 4.38
CA ASP A 74 12.08 11.91 4.82
C ASP A 74 13.00 11.54 3.65
N GLN A 75 12.41 11.11 2.52
CA GLN A 75 13.12 10.66 1.34
C GLN A 75 12.55 11.32 0.08
N TYR A 76 13.43 11.93 -0.72
CA TYR A 76 13.05 12.71 -1.89
C TYR A 76 13.26 12.00 -3.21
N GLU A 77 13.74 10.76 -3.21
CA GLU A 77 13.89 9.98 -4.44
C GLU A 77 12.56 9.29 -4.81
N SER A 78 12.16 9.40 -6.07
CA SER A 78 11.01 8.61 -6.56
C SER A 78 11.41 7.15 -6.67
N THR A 79 10.57 6.27 -6.15
CA THR A 79 10.80 4.83 -6.24
C THR A 79 10.60 4.35 -7.69
N PHE A 80 11.67 3.82 -8.27
CA PHE A 80 11.60 3.20 -9.58
C PHE A 80 10.68 1.97 -9.53
N ASN A 81 9.84 1.83 -10.56
CA ASN A 81 8.96 0.67 -10.73
C ASN A 81 7.95 0.42 -9.58
N LEU A 82 7.53 1.49 -8.87
CA LEU A 82 6.62 1.41 -7.72
C LEU A 82 5.34 0.61 -7.99
N VAL A 83 4.77 0.69 -9.19
CA VAL A 83 3.55 -0.05 -9.52
C VAL A 83 3.72 -1.56 -9.42
N ASN A 84 4.86 -2.10 -9.88
CA ASN A 84 5.13 -3.54 -9.81
C ASN A 84 5.41 -4.00 -8.38
N ILE A 85 6.00 -3.14 -7.57
CA ILE A 85 6.16 -3.37 -6.12
C ILE A 85 4.77 -3.51 -5.47
N LEU A 86 3.85 -2.58 -5.76
CA LEU A 86 2.49 -2.62 -5.22
C LEU A 86 1.68 -3.84 -5.72
N ILE A 87 1.84 -4.23 -6.98
CA ILE A 87 1.21 -5.46 -7.53
C ILE A 87 1.70 -6.67 -6.74
N SER A 88 3.02 -6.84 -6.63
CA SER A 88 3.63 -7.98 -5.93
C SER A 88 3.19 -8.06 -4.47
N ALA A 89 3.15 -6.92 -3.77
CA ALA A 89 2.68 -6.85 -2.40
C ALA A 89 1.19 -7.20 -2.27
N SER A 90 0.35 -6.73 -3.19
CA SER A 90 -1.09 -7.01 -3.18
C SER A 90 -1.38 -8.48 -3.39
N ASP A 91 -0.69 -9.11 -4.33
CA ASP A 91 -0.88 -10.53 -4.65
C ASP A 91 -0.40 -11.42 -3.49
N GLY A 92 0.75 -11.13 -2.88
CA GLY A 92 1.20 -11.83 -1.67
C GLY A 92 0.22 -11.70 -0.48
N HIS A 93 -0.45 -10.56 -0.35
CA HIS A 93 -1.50 -10.37 0.66
C HIS A 93 -2.74 -11.23 0.40
N LYS A 94 -3.11 -11.45 -0.88
CA LYS A 94 -4.23 -12.33 -1.25
C LYS A 94 -3.90 -13.78 -0.90
N GLU A 95 -2.73 -14.26 -1.28
CA GLU A 95 -2.29 -15.64 -0.99
C GLU A 95 -2.24 -15.93 0.51
N THR A 96 -1.71 -14.99 1.30
CA THR A 96 -1.68 -15.14 2.78
C THR A 96 -3.10 -15.19 3.35
N SER A 97 -4.01 -14.34 2.86
CA SER A 97 -5.41 -14.32 3.32
C SER A 97 -6.19 -15.58 2.93
N GLU A 98 -5.90 -16.17 1.77
CA GLU A 98 -6.52 -17.41 1.29
C GLU A 98 -5.98 -18.63 2.04
N ASN A 99 -4.67 -18.68 2.31
CA ASN A 99 -4.05 -19.75 3.08
C ASN A 99 -4.57 -19.77 4.53
N SER A 100 -4.67 -18.61 5.20
CA SER A 100 -5.25 -18.54 6.55
C SER A 100 -6.73 -18.96 6.59
N ARG A 101 -7.51 -18.67 5.54
CA ARG A 101 -8.90 -19.13 5.42
C ARG A 101 -8.99 -20.64 5.21
N GLN A 102 -8.13 -21.21 4.37
CA GLN A 102 -8.09 -22.66 4.14
C GLN A 102 -7.65 -23.42 5.40
N GLU A 103 -6.73 -22.86 6.19
CA GLU A 103 -6.29 -23.44 7.45
C GLU A 103 -7.40 -23.38 8.51
N MET A 104 -8.12 -22.26 8.64
CA MET A 104 -9.31 -22.16 9.51
C MET A 104 -10.43 -23.13 9.10
N VAL A 105 -10.63 -23.37 7.80
CA VAL A 105 -11.61 -24.34 7.30
C VAL A 105 -11.14 -25.79 7.55
N LYS A 106 -9.84 -26.08 7.43
CA LYS A 106 -9.27 -27.39 7.78
C LYS A 106 -9.37 -27.67 9.28
N ILE A 107 -9.03 -26.71 10.14
CA ILE A 107 -9.15 -26.85 11.60
C ILE A 107 -10.61 -27.09 12.01
N LYS A 108 -11.58 -26.37 11.41
CA LYS A 108 -13.01 -26.61 11.67
C LYS A 108 -13.55 -27.96 11.17
N LYS A 109 -12.89 -28.62 10.20
CA LYS A 109 -13.34 -29.93 9.68
C LYS A 109 -12.84 -31.12 10.49
N VAL A 110 -11.90 -30.96 11.42
CA VAL A 110 -11.23 -32.08 12.10
C VAL A 110 -11.82 -32.44 13.48
N GLU A 111 -12.67 -31.59 14.09
CA GLU A 111 -13.31 -31.94 15.37
C GLU A 111 -14.76 -32.41 15.22
N LYS A 112 -14.96 -33.63 14.68
CA LYS A 112 -16.13 -34.46 15.01
C LYS A 112 -15.74 -35.94 15.03
N LYS A 113 -14.80 -36.32 15.90
CA LYS A 113 -14.68 -37.73 16.34
C LYS A 113 -15.38 -37.89 17.68
N GLY A 114 -16.40 -38.75 17.70
CA GLY A 114 -16.83 -39.43 18.92
C GLY A 114 -18.14 -38.98 19.56
N LEU A 115 -19.27 -39.02 18.82
CA LEU A 115 -20.59 -39.15 19.47
C LEU A 115 -21.27 -40.50 19.21
N TRP A 116 -20.76 -41.31 18.27
CA TRP A 116 -21.34 -42.61 17.91
C TRP A 116 -20.55 -43.82 18.43
N SER A 117 -19.39 -43.62 19.05
CA SER A 117 -18.58 -44.68 19.66
C SER A 117 -19.13 -45.24 20.98
N ARG A 118 -20.31 -44.79 21.42
CA ARG A 118 -20.97 -45.23 22.67
C ARG A 118 -22.32 -45.92 22.48
N ILE A 119 -22.78 -46.13 21.23
CA ILE A 119 -24.13 -46.66 20.93
C ILE A 119 -24.10 -48.02 20.21
N PHE A 120 -22.92 -48.51 19.80
CA PHE A 120 -22.75 -49.86 19.24
C PHE A 120 -21.63 -50.62 19.95
N GLY A 121 -21.68 -50.61 21.28
CA GLY A 121 -21.00 -51.60 22.12
C GLY A 121 -21.85 -52.86 22.21
#